data_AF-A0A818QFH3-F1
#
_entry.id   AF-A0A818QFH3-F1
#
_cell.length_a   1.000
_cell.length_b   1.000
_cell.length_c   1.000
_cell.angle_alpha   90.00
_cell.angle_beta   90.00
_cell.angle_gamma   90.00
#
_symmetry.space_group_name_H-M   'P 1'
#
loop_
_entity.id
_entity.type
_entity.pdbx_description
1 polymer ?
#
loop_
_entity_poly.entity_id
_entity_poly.type
_entity_poly.pdbx_seq_one_letter_code
_entity_poly.pdbx_strand_id
1 'polypeptide(L)'
;MISYPETEQFRQAITKVTRNTRRLEEDRDKVLPVLKFIGTVKLHGSNAAIGYHKDSGHWFQSRNNVLTPQKDNAGFAQYMEPLADQLFNDYVLPASETIREKYEQGQKIIIYGEWCGGNIQKNVAIVGLPKMFVIFKIKIRDETIIVTENEGEDENEAALKNSIWLDPKEWTNIKWHDKLIYNIFDFPIYEIEIDFESPKLSQNKLIEITQEVERQCPVGKYFNQTGIGEGVVWTEWAQTHGSLTFKVKGEEHSVSKVKTLAPVDTEKLESIKEFIEYACTENRMRQGLDYLREQQLTIEMKNVGTFIKWLVNDIIKEEKDTMNASNIDEKDVSRAVPNKAKPWFQQQLI
;
A
#
# COMPACT_ATOMS: atom_id res chain seq x y z
N MET A 1 -5.00 15.60 -6.55
CA MET A 1 -4.65 14.39 -5.79
C MET A 1 -3.47 13.71 -6.46
N ILE A 2 -2.54 13.17 -5.69
CA ILE A 2 -1.43 12.35 -6.22
C ILE A 2 -1.51 11.01 -5.50
N SER A 3 -2.03 9.97 -6.17
CA SER A 3 -2.30 8.69 -5.52
C SER A 3 -1.01 7.99 -5.08
N TYR A 4 -1.05 7.33 -3.92
CA TYR A 4 0.00 6.40 -3.52
C TYR A 4 -0.12 5.11 -4.36
N PRO A 5 0.98 4.59 -4.94
CA PRO A 5 0.94 3.33 -5.66
C PRO A 5 0.58 2.17 -4.73
N GLU A 6 -0.02 1.13 -5.29
CA GLU A 6 -0.30 -0.05 -4.49
C GLU A 6 0.98 -0.75 -4.10
N THR A 7 1.01 -1.28 -2.88
CA THR A 7 2.12 -2.10 -2.43
C THR A 7 1.92 -3.53 -2.89
N GLU A 8 2.90 -4.03 -3.63
CA GLU A 8 2.85 -5.31 -4.33
C GLU A 8 3.06 -6.51 -3.41
N GLN A 9 2.86 -7.71 -3.95
CA GLN A 9 3.21 -8.97 -3.31
C GLN A 9 4.67 -9.33 -3.66
N PHE A 10 5.34 -10.12 -2.81
CA PHE A 10 6.74 -10.51 -3.06
C PHE A 10 6.94 -11.17 -4.43
N ARG A 11 6.01 -12.03 -4.86
CA ARG A 11 6.04 -12.67 -6.19
C ARG A 11 6.03 -11.67 -7.36
N GLN A 12 5.36 -10.53 -7.21
CA GLN A 12 5.32 -9.48 -8.23
C GLN A 12 6.67 -8.76 -8.31
N ALA A 13 7.36 -8.57 -7.18
CA ALA A 13 8.73 -8.05 -7.17
C ALA A 13 9.70 -8.99 -7.91
N ILE A 14 9.59 -10.32 -7.70
CA ILE A 14 10.38 -11.32 -8.44
C ILE A 14 10.14 -11.21 -9.95
N THR A 15 8.88 -11.15 -10.37
CA THR A 15 8.50 -11.00 -11.78
C THR A 15 9.06 -9.70 -12.37
N LYS A 16 8.98 -8.58 -11.65
CA LYS A 16 9.50 -7.28 -12.12
C LYS A 16 11.01 -7.28 -12.28
N VAL A 17 11.75 -7.75 -11.27
CA VAL A 17 13.22 -7.82 -11.35
C VAL A 17 13.62 -8.73 -12.52
N THR A 18 13.04 -9.93 -12.61
CA THR A 18 13.32 -10.86 -13.72
C THR A 18 13.05 -10.22 -15.08
N ARG A 19 11.87 -9.61 -15.25
CA ARG A 19 11.47 -8.95 -16.51
C ARG A 19 12.37 -7.78 -16.86
N ASN A 20 12.79 -6.98 -15.88
CA ASN A 20 13.60 -5.79 -16.13
C ASN A 20 15.08 -6.15 -16.37
N THR A 21 15.61 -7.18 -15.71
CA THR A 21 16.99 -7.67 -15.95
C THR A 21 17.11 -8.45 -17.25
N ARG A 22 16.12 -9.29 -17.58
CA ARG A 22 16.13 -10.21 -18.74
C ARG A 22 15.13 -9.79 -19.82
N ARG A 23 14.99 -8.48 -20.04
CA ARG A 23 13.96 -7.89 -20.91
C ARG A 23 14.17 -8.22 -22.39
N LEU A 24 15.42 -8.13 -22.83
CA LEU A 24 15.82 -8.33 -24.23
C LEU A 24 16.26 -9.78 -24.47
N GLU A 25 16.25 -10.22 -25.73
CA GLU A 25 16.57 -11.61 -26.06
C GLU A 25 18.04 -11.93 -25.72
N GLU A 26 18.94 -10.99 -25.98
CA GLU A 26 20.35 -11.03 -25.60
C GLU A 26 20.59 -11.04 -24.08
N ASP A 27 19.58 -10.65 -23.29
CA ASP A 27 19.67 -10.49 -21.84
C ASP A 27 19.12 -11.71 -21.08
N ARG A 28 18.60 -12.74 -21.78
CA ARG A 28 17.93 -13.88 -21.14
C ARG A 28 18.80 -14.65 -20.16
N ASP A 29 20.12 -14.65 -20.38
CA ASP A 29 21.09 -15.34 -19.53
C ASP A 29 21.77 -14.40 -18.51
N LYS A 30 21.35 -13.13 -18.42
CA LYS A 30 21.89 -12.22 -17.39
C LYS A 30 21.55 -12.73 -15.99
N VAL A 31 22.57 -12.74 -15.12
CA VAL A 31 22.42 -13.06 -13.71
C VAL A 31 21.49 -12.03 -13.06
N LEU A 32 20.52 -12.50 -12.29
CA LEU A 32 19.61 -11.64 -11.54
C LEU A 32 20.35 -11.01 -10.35
N PRO A 33 20.03 -9.76 -10.00
CA PRO A 33 20.78 -9.04 -8.98
C PRO A 33 20.47 -9.55 -7.56
N VAL A 34 21.39 -9.26 -6.65
CA VAL A 34 21.10 -9.24 -5.20
C VAL A 34 20.73 -7.81 -4.82
N LEU A 35 19.56 -7.62 -4.22
CA LEU A 35 19.08 -6.28 -3.85
C LEU A 35 18.84 -6.18 -2.34
N LYS A 36 19.22 -5.04 -1.75
CA LYS A 36 19.00 -4.74 -0.33
C LYS A 36 17.64 -4.05 -0.12
N PHE A 37 16.84 -4.60 0.78
CA PHE A 37 15.55 -4.03 1.18
C PHE A 37 15.56 -3.60 2.63
N ILE A 38 14.86 -2.49 2.91
CA ILE A 38 14.51 -2.06 4.26
C ILE A 38 13.04 -2.39 4.50
N GLY A 39 12.79 -3.14 5.57
CA GLY A 39 11.47 -3.52 6.06
C GLY A 39 11.00 -2.57 7.16
N THR A 40 9.81 -2.01 7.02
CA THR A 40 9.13 -1.24 8.06
C THR A 40 7.82 -1.92 8.46
N VAL A 41 7.39 -1.75 9.71
CA VAL A 41 6.12 -2.32 10.18
C VAL A 41 4.98 -1.86 9.28
N LYS A 42 4.19 -2.80 8.77
CA LYS A 42 2.95 -2.49 8.08
C LYS A 42 1.89 -2.15 9.12
N LEU A 43 1.46 -0.91 9.12
CA LEU A 43 0.35 -0.44 9.94
C LEU A 43 -0.98 -0.78 9.28
N HIS A 44 -1.96 -1.17 10.10
CA HIS A 44 -3.33 -1.35 9.68
C HIS A 44 -4.18 -0.16 10.14
N GLY A 45 -4.33 0.82 9.26
CA GLY A 45 -5.17 1.98 9.45
C GLY A 45 -5.91 2.33 8.16
N SER A 46 -5.88 3.61 7.80
CA SER A 46 -6.35 4.14 6.52
C SER A 46 -5.24 4.99 5.90
N ASN A 47 -4.97 4.79 4.61
CA ASN A 47 -3.99 5.60 3.89
C ASN A 47 -4.41 7.07 3.91
N ALA A 48 -3.45 7.94 4.22
CA ALA A 48 -3.66 9.37 4.27
C ALA A 48 -2.42 10.11 3.75
N ALA A 49 -2.62 11.30 3.20
CA ALA A 49 -1.51 12.17 2.82
C ALA A 49 -1.86 13.64 2.95
N ILE A 50 -0.82 14.44 3.16
CA ILE A 50 -0.87 15.90 3.11
C ILE A 50 0.00 16.32 1.93
N GLY A 51 -0.59 17.08 1.02
CA GLY A 51 0.12 17.69 -0.08
C GLY A 51 0.33 19.18 0.16
N TYR A 52 1.45 19.70 -0.33
CA TYR A 52 1.84 21.11 -0.23
C TYR A 52 2.26 21.62 -1.59
N HIS A 53 1.86 22.85 -1.89
CA HIS A 53 2.27 23.61 -3.06
C HIS A 53 2.33 25.10 -2.72
N LYS A 54 3.37 25.79 -3.19
CA LYS A 54 3.65 27.18 -2.82
C LYS A 54 2.50 28.14 -3.11
N ASP A 55 1.82 27.98 -4.25
CA ASP A 55 0.77 28.91 -4.67
C ASP A 55 -0.63 28.52 -4.19
N SER A 56 -0.87 27.24 -3.92
CA SER A 56 -2.21 26.73 -3.58
C SER A 56 -2.33 26.23 -2.15
N GLY A 57 -1.29 26.36 -1.33
CA GLY A 57 -1.27 25.93 0.06
C GLY A 57 -1.23 24.41 0.18
N HIS A 58 -1.92 23.88 1.20
CA HIS A 58 -1.97 22.46 1.49
C HIS A 58 -3.31 21.83 1.10
N TRP A 59 -3.31 20.50 0.91
CA TRP A 59 -4.53 19.71 0.76
C TRP A 59 -4.38 18.35 1.46
N PHE A 60 -5.52 17.74 1.80
CA PHE A 60 -5.58 16.40 2.36
C PHE A 60 -6.10 15.41 1.33
N GLN A 61 -5.63 14.17 1.40
CA GLN A 61 -6.16 13.10 0.58
C GLN A 61 -6.13 11.76 1.32
N SER A 62 -7.11 10.91 1.03
CA SER A 62 -7.03 9.49 1.29
C SER A 62 -6.38 8.81 0.08
N ARG A 63 -6.50 7.48 -0.02
CA ARG A 63 -6.03 6.75 -1.20
C ARG A 63 -6.78 7.16 -2.46
N ASN A 64 -8.09 7.35 -2.34
CA ASN A 64 -9.00 7.49 -3.49
C ASN A 64 -9.67 8.87 -3.60
N ASN A 65 -9.53 9.74 -2.61
CA ASN A 65 -10.22 11.03 -2.56
C ASN A 65 -9.33 12.18 -2.11
N VAL A 66 -9.53 13.37 -2.70
CA VAL A 66 -9.20 14.63 -2.00
C VAL A 66 -10.20 14.81 -0.88
N LEU A 67 -9.71 15.17 0.30
CA LEU A 67 -10.48 15.31 1.52
C LEU A 67 -10.67 16.77 1.89
N THR A 68 -11.73 17.04 2.61
CA THR A 68 -11.94 18.29 3.36
C THR A 68 -12.37 17.93 4.79
N PRO A 69 -12.37 18.86 5.76
CA PRO A 69 -12.91 18.57 7.09
C PRO A 69 -14.38 18.10 7.08
N GLN A 70 -15.16 18.44 6.04
CA GLN A 70 -16.53 17.94 5.85
C GLN A 70 -16.56 16.63 5.08
N LYS A 71 -15.66 16.45 4.10
CA LYS A 71 -15.48 15.22 3.33
C LYS A 71 -14.23 14.47 3.82
N ASP A 72 -14.33 13.94 5.04
CA ASP A 72 -13.17 13.44 5.79
C ASP A 72 -12.95 11.90 5.64
N ASN A 73 -11.76 11.44 6.05
CA ASN A 73 -11.35 10.05 6.22
C ASN A 73 -11.12 9.76 7.70
N ALA A 74 -12.19 9.37 8.41
CA ALA A 74 -12.16 8.98 9.81
C ALA A 74 -11.52 10.01 10.78
N GLY A 75 -11.71 11.31 10.53
CA GLY A 75 -11.18 12.38 11.37
C GLY A 75 -9.82 12.94 10.92
N PHE A 76 -9.22 12.41 9.86
CA PHE A 76 -7.86 12.77 9.43
C PHE A 76 -7.75 14.24 9.01
N ALA A 77 -8.55 14.68 8.04
CA ALA A 77 -8.52 16.04 7.52
C ALA A 77 -8.89 17.04 8.62
N GLN A 78 -9.92 16.73 9.42
CA GLN A 78 -10.30 17.58 10.54
C GLN A 78 -9.16 17.73 11.58
N TYR A 79 -8.41 16.66 11.85
CA TYR A 79 -7.29 16.68 12.80
C TYR A 79 -6.08 17.44 12.25
N MET A 80 -5.75 17.25 10.97
CA MET A 80 -4.54 17.81 10.37
C MET A 80 -4.69 19.25 9.88
N GLU A 81 -5.90 19.71 9.54
CA GLU A 81 -6.16 21.08 9.08
C GLU A 81 -5.51 22.17 9.93
N PRO A 82 -5.72 22.25 11.27
CA PRO A 82 -5.11 23.29 12.09
C PRO A 82 -3.59 23.11 12.30
N LEU A 83 -3.01 21.99 11.85
CA LEU A 83 -1.61 21.64 12.09
C LEU A 83 -0.76 21.71 10.81
N ALA A 84 -1.36 21.65 9.62
CA ALA A 84 -0.64 21.37 8.38
C ALA A 84 0.41 22.41 8.03
N ASP A 85 0.10 23.70 8.17
CA ASP A 85 1.07 24.78 7.89
C ASP A 85 2.23 24.77 8.89
N GLN A 86 1.92 24.56 10.18
CA GLN A 86 2.94 24.50 11.22
C GLN A 86 3.84 23.27 11.06
N LEU A 87 3.25 22.10 10.79
CA LEU A 87 4.00 20.88 10.45
C LEU A 87 4.97 21.16 9.31
N PHE A 88 4.52 21.82 8.26
CA PHE A 88 5.35 22.06 7.09
C PHE A 88 6.48 23.05 7.36
N ASN A 89 6.16 24.20 7.94
CA ASN A 89 7.11 25.29 8.16
C ASN A 89 8.12 24.98 9.27
N ASP A 90 7.69 24.35 10.37
CA ASP A 90 8.51 24.16 11.55
C ASP A 90 9.24 22.80 11.56
N TYR A 91 8.70 21.78 10.87
CA TYR A 91 9.23 20.40 10.94
C TYR A 91 9.65 19.82 9.59
N VAL A 92 8.99 20.17 8.48
CA VAL A 92 9.30 19.58 7.16
C VAL A 92 10.39 20.38 6.43
N LEU A 93 10.18 21.67 6.20
CA LEU A 93 11.13 22.54 5.49
C LEU A 93 12.51 22.63 6.17
N PRO A 94 12.62 22.66 7.51
CA PRO A 94 13.93 22.65 8.18
C PRO A 94 14.63 21.29 8.13
N ALA A 95 13.88 20.18 8.00
CA ALA A 95 14.44 18.83 8.07
C ALA A 95 15.07 18.34 6.76
N SER A 96 14.68 18.90 5.61
CA SER A 96 15.24 18.54 4.29
C SER A 96 15.46 19.75 3.41
N GLU A 97 16.72 20.01 3.08
CA GLU A 97 17.10 21.00 2.07
C GLU A 97 16.48 20.67 0.70
N THR A 98 16.48 19.40 0.32
CA THR A 98 15.84 18.92 -0.92
C THR A 98 14.37 19.32 -0.99
N ILE A 99 13.60 19.10 0.08
CA ILE A 99 12.18 19.48 0.11
C ILE A 99 12.03 21.00 -0.03
N ARG A 100 12.82 21.77 0.72
CA ARG A 100 12.78 23.24 0.68
C ARG A 100 13.07 23.78 -0.71
N GLU A 101 14.15 23.35 -1.33
CA GLU A 101 14.52 23.78 -2.69
C GLU A 101 13.44 23.46 -3.71
N LYS A 102 12.88 22.24 -3.66
CA LYS A 102 11.86 21.80 -4.61
C LYS A 102 10.53 22.52 -4.41
N TYR A 103 10.14 22.77 -3.16
CA TYR A 103 8.97 23.58 -2.84
C TYR A 103 9.11 25.03 -3.35
N GLU A 104 10.28 25.64 -3.17
CA GLU A 104 10.56 26.99 -3.69
C GLU A 104 10.55 27.07 -5.21
N GLN A 105 10.91 25.97 -5.89
CA GLN A 105 10.79 25.79 -7.35
C GLN A 105 9.34 25.56 -7.82
N GLY A 106 8.35 25.59 -6.93
CA GLY A 106 6.94 25.36 -7.27
C GLY A 106 6.59 23.89 -7.47
N GLN A 107 7.41 22.95 -6.98
CA GLN A 107 7.07 21.53 -7.01
C GLN A 107 6.14 21.15 -5.87
N LYS A 108 5.32 20.11 -6.09
CA LYS A 108 4.43 19.57 -5.07
C LYS A 108 5.17 18.63 -4.14
N ILE A 109 4.97 18.80 -2.84
CA ILE A 109 5.50 17.93 -1.80
C ILE A 109 4.34 17.13 -1.22
N ILE A 110 4.42 15.80 -1.24
CA ILE A 110 3.35 14.92 -0.78
C ILE A 110 3.90 14.01 0.31
N ILE A 111 3.38 14.18 1.52
CA ILE A 111 3.75 13.41 2.70
C ILE A 111 2.70 12.32 2.89
N TYR A 112 3.06 11.07 2.57
CA TYR A 112 2.20 9.91 2.77
C TYR A 112 2.43 9.31 4.14
N GLY A 113 1.33 8.88 4.76
CA GLY A 113 1.36 8.17 6.02
C GLY A 113 0.13 7.30 6.22
N GLU A 114 0.14 6.59 7.33
CA GLU A 114 -1.01 5.82 7.80
C GLU A 114 -1.73 6.63 8.89
N TRP A 115 -3.02 6.90 8.68
CA TRP A 115 -3.91 7.37 9.74
C TRP A 115 -4.44 6.15 10.49
N CYS A 116 -3.98 5.96 11.73
CA CYS A 116 -4.25 4.77 12.52
C CYS A 116 -4.58 5.10 13.97
N GLY A 117 -4.96 4.10 14.77
CA GLY A 117 -5.45 4.29 16.13
C GLY A 117 -6.98 4.41 16.24
N GLY A 118 -7.45 4.67 17.44
CA GLY A 118 -8.86 4.81 17.78
C GLY A 118 -9.68 3.61 17.35
N ASN A 119 -10.75 3.89 16.61
CA ASN A 119 -11.67 2.90 16.05
C ASN A 119 -11.56 2.77 14.52
N ILE A 120 -10.41 3.17 13.93
CA ILE A 120 -10.23 3.19 12.47
C ILE A 120 -10.24 1.77 11.90
N GLN A 121 -9.54 0.84 12.56
CA GLN A 121 -9.50 -0.57 12.20
C GLN A 121 -9.86 -1.46 13.39
N LYS A 122 -9.90 -2.78 13.15
CA LYS A 122 -10.21 -3.80 14.17
C LYS A 122 -9.10 -4.84 14.21
N ASN A 123 -9.03 -5.60 15.31
CA ASN A 123 -8.15 -6.77 15.47
C ASN A 123 -6.65 -6.51 15.29
N VAL A 124 -6.17 -5.29 15.58
CA VAL A 124 -4.73 -4.97 15.59
C VAL A 124 -4.34 -4.28 16.88
N ALA A 125 -3.07 -4.39 17.27
CA ALA A 125 -2.57 -3.85 18.53
C ALA A 125 -2.73 -2.34 18.69
N ILE A 126 -2.85 -1.60 17.59
CA ILE A 126 -2.96 -0.14 17.61
C ILE A 126 -4.41 0.35 17.78
N VAL A 127 -5.40 -0.56 17.83
CA VAL A 127 -6.80 -0.20 18.11
C VAL A 127 -6.93 0.31 19.54
N GLY A 128 -7.66 1.41 19.73
CA GLY A 128 -7.89 2.04 21.03
C GLY A 128 -6.81 3.03 21.46
N LEU A 129 -5.64 3.05 20.82
CA LEU A 129 -4.66 4.14 20.97
C LEU A 129 -5.26 5.48 20.51
N PRO A 130 -4.69 6.62 20.91
CA PRO A 130 -5.00 7.89 20.25
C PRO A 130 -4.85 7.78 18.73
N LYS A 131 -5.74 8.43 17.97
CA LYS A 131 -5.56 8.51 16.53
C LYS A 131 -4.28 9.29 16.22
N MET A 132 -3.48 8.78 15.30
CA MET A 132 -2.15 9.29 14.99
C MET A 132 -1.85 9.17 13.50
N PHE A 133 -0.98 10.04 13.00
CA PHE A 133 -0.50 10.01 11.63
C PHE A 133 0.95 9.54 11.61
N VAL A 134 1.21 8.40 10.95
CA VAL A 134 2.57 7.84 10.84
C VAL A 134 3.09 7.99 9.42
N ILE A 135 4.03 8.91 9.23
CA ILE A 135 4.66 9.21 7.94
C ILE A 135 5.48 8.00 7.48
N PHE A 136 5.25 7.50 6.26
CA PHE A 136 5.97 6.35 5.73
C PHE A 136 6.69 6.59 4.39
N LYS A 137 6.32 7.62 3.61
CA LYS A 137 7.00 8.01 2.37
C LYS A 137 6.74 9.47 2.03
N ILE A 138 7.70 10.13 1.39
CA ILE A 138 7.53 11.47 0.81
C ILE A 138 7.79 11.40 -0.69
N LYS A 139 6.91 12.04 -1.47
CA LYS A 139 7.05 12.19 -2.92
C LYS A 139 7.16 13.66 -3.28
N ILE A 140 8.05 13.96 -4.22
CA ILE A 140 8.14 15.28 -4.84
C ILE A 140 7.67 15.13 -6.28
N ARG A 141 6.76 16.00 -6.73
CA ARG A 141 6.23 15.99 -8.10
C ARG A 141 6.46 17.33 -8.77
N ASP A 142 7.11 17.28 -9.92
CA ASP A 142 7.31 18.40 -10.81
C ASP A 142 6.11 18.51 -11.75
N GLU A 143 5.41 19.65 -11.71
CA GLU A 143 4.27 19.91 -12.60
C GLU A 143 4.68 20.62 -13.90
N THR A 144 5.92 21.09 -14.00
CA THR A 144 6.44 21.75 -15.20
C THR A 144 6.76 20.75 -16.31
N ILE A 145 6.95 19.48 -15.94
CA ILE A 145 7.17 18.37 -16.87
C ILE A 145 5.81 17.87 -17.40
N ILE A 146 5.40 18.42 -18.54
CA ILE A 146 4.29 17.89 -19.34
C ILE A 146 4.81 16.66 -20.08
N VAL A 147 4.30 15.48 -19.71
CA VAL A 147 4.61 14.26 -20.47
C VAL A 147 3.66 14.20 -21.65
N THR A 148 4.19 14.42 -22.85
CA THR A 148 3.45 14.14 -24.08
C THR A 148 3.41 12.64 -24.27
N GLU A 149 2.20 12.07 -24.38
CA GLU A 149 1.99 10.68 -24.75
C GLU A 149 2.72 10.41 -26.08
N ASN A 150 3.87 9.76 -26.02
CA ASN A 150 4.45 9.12 -27.18
C ASN A 150 3.82 7.72 -27.27
N GLU A 151 3.27 7.38 -28.44
CA GLU A 151 2.76 6.04 -28.73
C GLU A 151 3.88 4.99 -28.52
N GLY A 152 3.90 4.34 -27.35
CA GLY A 152 4.83 3.26 -27.03
C GLY A 152 5.49 3.31 -25.64
N GLU A 153 5.40 4.41 -24.89
CA GLU A 153 5.82 4.42 -23.47
C GLU A 153 4.64 3.98 -22.58
N ASP A 154 4.86 3.01 -21.68
CA ASP A 154 3.87 2.62 -20.67
C ASP A 154 3.50 3.87 -19.84
N GLU A 155 2.21 4.12 -19.58
CA GLU A 155 1.72 5.28 -18.78
C GLU A 155 2.46 5.44 -17.43
N ASN A 156 3.02 4.34 -16.91
CA ASN A 156 3.85 4.32 -15.71
C ASN A 156 5.26 4.94 -15.90
N GLU A 157 5.91 4.80 -17.05
CA GLU A 157 7.24 5.38 -17.34
C GLU A 157 7.16 6.91 -17.49
N ALA A 158 6.09 7.40 -18.10
CA ALA A 158 5.78 8.82 -18.19
C ALA A 158 5.63 9.47 -16.79
N ALA A 159 4.83 8.88 -15.91
CA ALA A 159 4.60 9.37 -14.55
C ALA A 159 5.82 9.22 -13.61
N LEU A 160 6.80 8.40 -13.97
CA LEU A 160 8.10 8.28 -13.28
C LEU A 160 9.03 9.46 -13.62
N LYS A 161 8.93 10.07 -14.82
CA LYS A 161 9.81 11.18 -15.22
C LYS A 161 9.55 12.49 -14.47
N ASN A 162 8.34 12.69 -13.93
CA ASN A 162 7.95 13.93 -13.25
C ASN A 162 7.84 13.83 -11.73
N SER A 163 8.27 12.72 -11.13
CA SER A 163 8.17 12.57 -9.69
C SER A 163 9.22 11.66 -9.08
N ILE A 164 9.69 12.02 -7.88
CA ILE A 164 10.72 11.28 -7.15
C ILE A 164 10.22 10.87 -5.78
N TRP A 165 10.55 9.65 -5.37
CA TRP A 165 10.46 9.24 -3.97
C TRP A 165 11.70 9.73 -3.24
N LEU A 166 11.50 10.45 -2.15
CA LEU A 166 12.60 11.00 -1.37
C LEU A 166 13.26 9.88 -0.55
N ASP A 167 14.60 9.84 -0.57
CA ASP A 167 15.39 8.91 0.23
C ASP A 167 15.07 9.09 1.73
N PRO A 168 14.83 8.01 2.50
CA PRO A 168 14.61 8.04 3.94
C PRO A 168 15.56 8.95 4.73
N LYS A 169 16.83 9.04 4.34
CA LYS A 169 17.81 9.88 5.03
C LYS A 169 17.39 11.34 5.13
N GLU A 170 16.59 11.82 4.18
CA GLU A 170 16.11 13.20 4.09
C GLU A 170 14.86 13.44 4.95
N TRP A 171 14.15 12.41 5.40
CA TRP A 171 12.85 12.59 6.06
C TRP A 171 12.62 11.73 7.31
N THR A 172 13.57 10.88 7.71
CA THR A 172 13.51 10.11 8.97
C THR A 172 13.32 10.96 10.23
N ASN A 173 13.75 12.23 10.19
CA ASN A 173 13.61 13.16 11.32
C ASN A 173 12.31 13.99 11.28
N ILE A 174 11.49 13.85 10.23
CA ILE A 174 10.20 14.56 10.13
C ILE A 174 9.19 13.84 11.02
N LYS A 175 8.85 14.47 12.15
CA LYS A 175 7.89 14.00 13.15
C LYS A 175 7.51 15.14 14.10
N TRP A 176 6.35 15.00 14.75
CA TRP A 176 5.85 15.93 15.75
C TRP A 176 5.03 15.17 16.80
N HIS A 177 5.74 14.53 17.74
CA HIS A 177 5.15 13.60 18.72
C HIS A 177 4.11 14.25 19.63
N ASP A 178 4.28 15.52 20.01
CA ASP A 178 3.29 16.27 20.81
C ASP A 178 1.92 16.40 20.12
N LYS A 179 1.90 16.26 18.80
CA LYS A 179 0.69 16.25 17.97
C LYS A 179 0.40 14.87 17.37
N LEU A 180 0.96 13.81 17.95
CA LEU A 180 0.73 12.42 17.52
C LEU A 180 1.07 12.20 16.03
N ILE A 181 2.08 12.91 15.54
CA ILE A 181 2.65 12.71 14.20
C ILE A 181 3.98 12.00 14.38
N TYR A 182 4.04 10.75 13.94
CA TYR A 182 5.22 9.90 14.06
C TYR A 182 5.85 9.66 12.70
N ASN A 183 7.11 9.26 12.71
CA ASN A 183 7.77 8.72 11.54
C ASN A 183 7.75 7.19 11.62
N ILE A 184 7.61 6.49 10.49
CA ILE A 184 7.67 5.02 10.49
C ILE A 184 9.02 4.51 11.02
N PHE A 185 10.08 5.30 10.88
CA PHE A 185 11.41 5.04 11.42
C PHE A 185 11.55 5.30 12.92
N ASP A 186 10.51 5.80 13.61
CA ASP A 186 10.46 5.81 15.08
C ASP A 186 10.25 4.38 15.64
N PHE A 187 9.85 3.44 14.79
CA PHE A 187 9.57 2.05 15.15
C PHE A 187 10.62 1.09 14.59
N PRO A 188 10.68 -0.17 15.07
CA PRO A 188 11.66 -1.13 14.59
C PRO A 188 11.66 -1.32 13.07
N ILE A 189 12.86 -1.33 12.50
CA ILE A 189 13.13 -1.61 11.10
C ILE A 189 13.87 -2.94 10.95
N TYR A 190 13.78 -3.49 9.75
CA TYR A 190 14.40 -4.75 9.37
C TYR A 190 15.22 -4.55 8.09
N GLU A 191 16.23 -5.38 7.88
CA GLU A 191 17.03 -5.37 6.65
C GLU A 191 17.14 -6.80 6.11
N ILE A 192 17.13 -6.92 4.78
CA ILE A 192 17.36 -8.20 4.09
C ILE A 192 18.02 -7.95 2.74
N GLU A 193 18.91 -8.84 2.34
CA GLU A 193 19.41 -8.95 0.97
C GLU A 193 18.70 -10.11 0.29
N ILE A 194 18.12 -9.86 -0.88
CA ILE A 194 17.38 -10.85 -1.65
C ILE A 194 18.15 -11.15 -2.91
N ASP A 195 18.63 -12.38 -3.01
CA ASP A 195 19.15 -12.96 -4.25
C ASP A 195 17.98 -13.35 -5.15
N PHE A 196 17.80 -12.62 -6.25
CA PHE A 196 16.72 -12.90 -7.20
C PHE A 196 17.00 -14.09 -8.12
N GLU A 197 18.21 -14.66 -8.12
CA GLU A 197 18.48 -15.96 -8.74
C GLU A 197 17.90 -17.10 -7.89
N SER A 198 17.81 -16.90 -6.57
CA SER A 198 17.28 -17.88 -5.61
C SER A 198 16.32 -17.28 -4.57
N PRO A 199 15.23 -16.60 -4.97
CA PRO A 199 14.39 -15.80 -4.06
C PRO A 199 13.67 -16.63 -2.99
N LYS A 200 13.48 -17.92 -3.24
CA LYS A 200 12.91 -18.88 -2.26
C LYS A 200 13.74 -18.96 -0.98
N LEU A 201 15.06 -18.72 -1.04
CA LEU A 201 15.93 -18.73 0.14
C LEU A 201 15.61 -17.57 1.10
N SER A 202 15.15 -16.44 0.57
CA SER A 202 14.76 -15.27 1.37
C SER A 202 13.34 -15.38 1.93
N GLN A 203 12.48 -16.24 1.34
CA GLN A 203 11.07 -16.34 1.70
C GLN A 203 10.87 -16.75 3.17
N ASN A 204 11.65 -17.71 3.67
CA ASN A 204 11.55 -18.13 5.07
C ASN A 204 11.89 -16.99 6.03
N LYS A 205 12.89 -16.16 5.69
CA LYS A 205 13.28 -15.03 6.54
C LYS A 205 12.22 -13.94 6.56
N LEU A 206 11.62 -13.64 5.40
CA LEU A 206 10.49 -12.71 5.30
C LEU A 206 9.30 -13.19 6.16
N ILE A 207 8.98 -14.48 6.11
CA ILE A 207 7.90 -15.08 6.90
C ILE A 207 8.22 -15.02 8.40
N GLU A 208 9.42 -15.39 8.82
CA GLU A 208 9.86 -15.36 10.22
C GLU A 208 9.67 -13.96 10.82
N ILE A 209 10.20 -12.93 10.14
CA ILE A 209 10.07 -11.53 10.58
C ILE A 209 8.60 -11.11 10.66
N THR A 210 7.80 -11.45 9.66
CA THR A 210 6.37 -11.14 9.64
C THR A 210 5.62 -11.85 10.78
N GLN A 211 5.96 -13.10 11.10
CA GLN A 211 5.37 -13.83 12.23
C GLN A 211 5.75 -13.20 13.57
N GLU A 212 6.95 -12.66 13.72
CA GLU A 212 7.34 -11.91 14.92
C GLU A 212 6.49 -10.64 15.08
N VAL A 213 6.27 -9.90 13.99
CA VAL A 213 5.40 -8.71 13.97
C VAL A 213 3.95 -9.07 14.25
N GLU A 214 3.44 -10.16 13.68
CA GLU A 214 2.08 -10.64 13.92
C GLU A 214 1.90 -11.10 15.37
N ARG A 215 2.87 -11.82 15.95
CA ARG A 215 2.82 -12.24 17.36
C ARG A 215 2.76 -11.06 18.32
N GLN A 216 3.51 -9.99 18.04
CA GLN A 216 3.49 -8.77 18.84
C GLN A 216 3.80 -7.56 17.96
N CYS A 217 2.78 -6.73 17.72
CA CYS A 217 2.94 -5.50 16.95
C CYS A 217 4.03 -4.59 17.57
N PRO A 218 5.10 -4.23 16.84
CA PRO A 218 6.14 -3.36 17.39
C PRO A 218 5.64 -1.95 17.72
N VAL A 219 4.70 -1.43 16.93
CA VAL A 219 4.09 -0.11 17.17
C VAL A 219 3.16 -0.14 18.38
N GLY A 220 2.32 -1.17 18.51
CA GLY A 220 1.53 -1.37 19.72
C GLY A 220 2.43 -1.45 20.96
N LYS A 221 3.50 -2.24 20.89
CA LYS A 221 4.48 -2.38 21.97
C LYS A 221 5.13 -1.06 22.36
N TYR A 222 5.47 -0.21 21.39
CA TYR A 222 6.01 1.13 21.64
C TYR A 222 5.07 1.98 22.54
N PHE A 223 3.75 1.83 22.35
CA PHE A 223 2.73 2.49 23.17
C PHE A 223 2.26 1.65 24.38
N ASN A 224 3.04 0.65 24.80
CA ASN A 224 2.70 -0.28 25.88
C ASN A 224 1.40 -1.06 25.67
N GLN A 225 1.01 -1.29 24.41
CA GLN A 225 -0.16 -2.09 24.05
C GLN A 225 0.26 -3.45 23.48
N THR A 226 -0.44 -4.50 23.93
CA THR A 226 -0.28 -5.85 23.39
C THR A 226 -1.32 -6.12 22.32
N GLY A 227 -0.92 -6.88 21.30
CA GLY A 227 -1.81 -7.33 20.24
C GLY A 227 -1.02 -7.67 18.98
N ILE A 228 -1.74 -8.11 17.97
CA ILE A 228 -1.14 -8.55 16.71
C ILE A 228 -0.80 -7.38 15.78
N GLY A 229 0.29 -7.51 15.03
CA GLY A 229 0.66 -6.60 13.94
C GLY A 229 0.23 -7.16 12.57
N GLU A 230 0.18 -6.31 11.54
CA GLU A 230 -0.28 -6.74 10.21
C GLU A 230 0.83 -7.45 9.41
N GLY A 231 2.07 -6.97 9.52
CA GLY A 231 3.21 -7.51 8.79
C GLY A 231 4.27 -6.46 8.49
N VAL A 232 4.96 -6.59 7.35
CA VAL A 232 6.09 -5.73 6.98
C VAL A 232 5.96 -5.25 5.53
N VAL A 233 6.29 -3.98 5.29
CA VAL A 233 6.49 -3.41 3.96
C VAL A 233 7.98 -3.31 3.69
N TRP A 234 8.44 -3.93 2.62
CA TRP A 234 9.82 -3.97 2.17
C TRP A 234 10.02 -3.03 1.00
N THR A 235 10.97 -2.10 1.10
CA THR A 235 11.30 -1.14 0.04
C THR A 235 12.78 -1.24 -0.32
N GLU A 236 13.06 -1.30 -1.63
CA GLU A 236 14.40 -1.14 -2.20
C GLU A 236 14.60 0.35 -2.51
N TRP A 237 15.51 1.01 -1.78
CA TRP A 237 15.67 2.46 -1.82
C TRP A 237 16.71 2.96 -2.83
N ALA A 238 17.57 2.10 -3.36
CA ALA A 238 18.49 2.45 -4.45
C ALA A 238 17.78 2.52 -5.82
N GLN A 239 16.52 2.10 -5.90
CA GLN A 239 15.64 2.20 -7.07
C GLN A 239 16.23 1.54 -8.33
N THR A 240 16.90 0.40 -8.16
CA THR A 240 17.66 -0.31 -9.20
C THR A 240 16.81 -0.65 -10.42
N HIS A 241 15.53 -0.94 -10.18
CA HIS A 241 14.53 -1.23 -11.21
C HIS A 241 13.29 -0.34 -11.02
N GLY A 242 13.51 0.91 -10.63
CA GLY A 242 12.46 1.83 -10.16
C GLY A 242 12.05 1.53 -8.71
N SER A 243 10.89 2.03 -8.29
CA SER A 243 10.40 1.81 -6.92
C SER A 243 9.91 0.37 -6.73
N LEU A 244 10.79 -0.51 -6.24
CA LEU A 244 10.40 -1.84 -5.78
C LEU A 244 9.91 -1.75 -4.34
N THR A 245 8.63 -2.07 -4.12
CA THR A 245 8.04 -2.12 -2.79
C THR A 245 7.01 -3.23 -2.71
N PHE A 246 7.18 -4.15 -1.78
CA PHE A 246 6.23 -5.24 -1.56
C PHE A 246 5.88 -5.40 -0.08
N LYS A 247 4.75 -6.06 0.19
CA LYS A 247 4.27 -6.36 1.54
C LYS A 247 4.32 -7.86 1.80
N VAL A 248 4.58 -8.22 3.04
CA VAL A 248 4.39 -9.59 3.56
C VAL A 248 3.55 -9.47 4.82
N LYS A 249 2.34 -10.05 4.78
CA LYS A 249 1.38 -9.97 5.88
C LYS A 249 1.33 -11.28 6.66
N GLY A 250 1.05 -11.17 7.95
CA GLY A 250 0.77 -12.34 8.78
C GLY A 250 -0.50 -13.07 8.32
N GLU A 251 -0.65 -14.32 8.75
CA GLU A 251 -1.72 -15.19 8.27
C GLU A 251 -3.11 -14.63 8.59
N GLU A 252 -3.28 -14.03 9.79
CA GLU A 252 -4.55 -13.45 10.25
C GLU A 252 -4.96 -12.22 9.43
N HIS A 253 -4.01 -11.59 8.72
CA HIS A 253 -4.21 -10.37 7.93
C HIS A 253 -4.10 -10.61 6.42
N SER A 254 -3.84 -11.84 6.00
CA SER A 254 -3.77 -12.17 4.59
C SER A 254 -5.14 -12.04 3.92
N VAL A 255 -5.13 -11.52 2.69
CA VAL A 255 -6.33 -11.38 1.85
C VAL A 255 -6.51 -12.55 0.88
N SER A 256 -5.53 -13.45 0.81
CA SER A 256 -5.60 -14.72 0.09
C SER A 256 -5.09 -15.86 0.98
N LYS A 257 -5.50 -17.10 0.68
CA LYS A 257 -5.02 -18.28 1.44
C LYS A 257 -3.60 -18.63 1.01
N VAL A 258 -2.71 -19.02 1.95
CA VAL A 258 -1.28 -19.31 1.68
C VAL A 258 -1.04 -20.60 0.86
N LYS A 259 -2.09 -21.25 0.33
CA LYS A 259 -1.92 -22.48 -0.46
C LYS A 259 -1.50 -22.14 -1.89
N THR A 260 -0.37 -22.71 -2.32
CA THR A 260 0.02 -22.74 -3.73
C THR A 260 -1.09 -23.43 -4.51
N LEU A 261 -1.81 -22.70 -5.36
CA LEU A 261 -2.72 -23.31 -6.32
C LEU A 261 -1.87 -24.17 -7.26
N ALA A 262 -2.10 -25.48 -7.25
CA ALA A 262 -1.51 -26.34 -8.26
C ALA A 262 -2.09 -25.94 -9.63
N PRO A 263 -1.34 -26.08 -10.74
CA PRO A 263 -1.95 -26.04 -12.06
C PRO A 263 -2.97 -27.19 -12.13
N VAL A 264 -4.25 -26.83 -12.03
CA VAL A 264 -5.35 -27.80 -12.04
C VAL A 264 -5.65 -28.16 -13.48
N ASP A 265 -5.40 -29.40 -13.85
CA ASP A 265 -5.91 -30.02 -15.06
C ASP A 265 -7.15 -30.85 -14.71
N THR A 266 -8.29 -30.16 -14.53
CA THR A 266 -9.68 -30.68 -14.47
C THR A 266 -10.65 -29.51 -14.66
N GLU A 267 -11.90 -29.81 -15.07
CA GLU A 267 -12.95 -28.88 -15.53
C GLU A 267 -12.84 -27.43 -15.01
N LYS A 268 -12.81 -26.46 -15.94
CA LYS A 268 -12.69 -25.00 -15.70
C LYS A 268 -13.58 -24.47 -14.55
N LEU A 269 -14.70 -25.11 -14.25
CA LEU A 269 -15.59 -24.72 -13.16
C LEU A 269 -15.02 -25.00 -11.76
N GLU A 270 -14.32 -26.12 -11.55
CA GLU A 270 -13.75 -26.43 -10.23
C GLU A 270 -12.55 -25.52 -9.95
N SER A 271 -11.71 -25.25 -10.96
CA SER A 271 -10.58 -24.31 -10.82
C SER A 271 -11.04 -22.89 -10.48
N ILE A 272 -12.14 -22.41 -11.07
CA ILE A 272 -12.75 -21.12 -10.71
C ILE A 272 -13.20 -21.13 -9.25
N LYS A 273 -13.88 -22.20 -8.81
CA LYS A 273 -14.38 -22.28 -7.43
C LYS A 273 -13.24 -22.29 -6.42
N GLU A 274 -12.18 -23.05 -6.66
CA GLU A 274 -10.98 -23.07 -5.83
C GLU A 274 -10.29 -21.69 -5.81
N PHE A 275 -10.17 -21.03 -6.97
CA PHE A 275 -9.61 -19.69 -7.06
C PHE A 275 -10.43 -18.67 -6.27
N ILE A 276 -11.77 -18.71 -6.34
CA ILE A 276 -12.64 -17.82 -5.56
C ILE A 276 -12.51 -18.10 -4.06
N GLU A 277 -12.33 -19.36 -3.67
CA GLU A 277 -12.05 -19.71 -2.27
C GLU A 277 -10.68 -19.24 -1.79
N TYR A 278 -9.70 -19.17 -2.68
CA TYR A 278 -8.37 -18.65 -2.43
C TYR A 278 -8.35 -17.11 -2.35
N ALA A 279 -8.98 -16.42 -3.31
CA ALA A 279 -8.84 -14.98 -3.52
C ALA A 279 -9.95 -14.12 -2.88
N CYS A 280 -11.17 -14.63 -2.75
CA CYS A 280 -12.30 -13.88 -2.17
C CYS A 280 -12.46 -14.25 -0.68
N THR A 281 -11.50 -13.80 0.14
CA THR A 281 -11.48 -14.04 1.58
C THR A 281 -12.34 -13.04 2.35
N GLU A 282 -12.67 -13.36 3.60
CA GLU A 282 -13.39 -12.43 4.49
C GLU A 282 -12.59 -11.13 4.71
N ASN A 283 -11.27 -11.22 4.90
CA ASN A 283 -10.42 -10.05 5.05
C ASN A 283 -10.48 -9.13 3.83
N ARG A 284 -10.46 -9.68 2.60
CA ARG A 284 -10.60 -8.88 1.37
C ARG A 284 -12.00 -8.25 1.27
N MET A 285 -13.04 -8.99 1.66
CA MET A 285 -14.39 -8.43 1.72
C MET A 285 -14.53 -7.32 2.78
N ARG A 286 -13.86 -7.43 3.93
CA ARG A 286 -13.82 -6.35 4.93
C ARG A 286 -13.14 -5.09 4.39
N GLN A 287 -12.06 -5.22 3.62
CA GLN A 287 -11.44 -4.08 2.94
C GLN A 287 -12.38 -3.40 1.94
N GLY A 288 -13.26 -4.15 1.28
CA GLY A 288 -14.29 -3.57 0.41
C GLY A 288 -15.34 -2.76 1.17
N LEU A 289 -15.63 -3.10 2.43
CA LEU A 289 -16.46 -2.26 3.30
C LEU A 289 -15.73 -0.96 3.67
N ASP A 290 -14.41 -1.03 3.91
CA ASP A 290 -13.60 0.16 4.18
C ASP A 290 -13.57 1.10 2.96
N TYR A 291 -13.48 0.55 1.75
CA TYR A 291 -13.62 1.32 0.52
C TYR A 291 -14.99 2.03 0.45
N LEU A 292 -16.10 1.36 0.75
CA LEU A 292 -17.41 2.03 0.78
C LEU A 292 -17.43 3.19 1.77
N ARG A 293 -16.88 3.00 2.98
CA ARG A 293 -16.78 4.06 3.99
C ARG A 293 -15.95 5.24 3.50
N GLU A 294 -14.83 4.98 2.84
CA GLU A 294 -13.98 6.00 2.22
C GLU A 294 -14.74 6.79 1.13
N GLN A 295 -15.63 6.13 0.38
CA GLN A 295 -16.52 6.78 -0.58
C GLN A 295 -17.75 7.45 0.06
N GLN A 296 -17.84 7.47 1.40
CA GLN A 296 -18.99 7.99 2.16
C GLN A 296 -20.31 7.28 1.83
N LEU A 297 -20.22 6.01 1.44
CA LEU A 297 -21.36 5.17 1.16
C LEU A 297 -21.72 4.34 2.40
N THR A 298 -23.02 4.20 2.63
CA THR A 298 -23.55 3.35 3.71
C THR A 298 -23.46 1.87 3.35
N ILE A 299 -23.38 1.00 4.37
CA ILE A 299 -23.41 -0.46 4.20
C ILE A 299 -24.88 -0.89 4.06
N GLU A 300 -25.47 -0.55 2.91
CA GLU A 300 -26.85 -0.83 2.55
C GLU A 300 -26.91 -1.55 1.20
N MET A 301 -28.01 -2.27 0.95
CA MET A 301 -28.19 -3.02 -0.30
C MET A 301 -28.08 -2.19 -1.57
N LYS A 302 -28.36 -0.88 -1.53
CA LYS A 302 -28.18 0.03 -2.67
C LYS A 302 -26.72 0.15 -3.12
N ASN A 303 -25.75 -0.08 -2.21
CA ASN A 303 -24.32 0.05 -2.45
C ASN A 303 -23.60 -1.28 -2.70
N VAL A 304 -24.33 -2.41 -2.71
CA VAL A 304 -23.74 -3.74 -2.93
C VAL A 304 -23.05 -3.87 -4.29
N GLY A 305 -23.57 -3.19 -5.33
CA GLY A 305 -22.97 -3.19 -6.66
C GLY A 305 -21.60 -2.52 -6.67
N THR A 306 -21.46 -1.40 -5.95
CA THR A 306 -20.18 -0.69 -5.78
C THR A 306 -19.16 -1.53 -5.03
N PHE A 307 -19.60 -2.22 -3.97
CA PHE A 307 -18.76 -3.16 -3.20
C PHE A 307 -18.25 -4.31 -4.07
N ILE A 308 -19.14 -4.99 -4.80
CA ILE A 308 -18.77 -6.12 -5.66
C ILE A 308 -17.83 -5.67 -6.77
N LYS A 309 -18.09 -4.51 -7.40
CA LYS A 309 -17.23 -3.97 -8.45
C LYS A 309 -15.81 -3.70 -7.93
N TRP A 310 -15.70 -3.09 -6.74
CA TRP A 310 -14.41 -2.89 -6.10
C TRP A 310 -13.68 -4.21 -5.84
N LEU A 311 -14.39 -5.19 -5.26
CA LEU A 311 -13.82 -6.48 -4.87
C LEU A 311 -13.32 -7.29 -6.08
N VAL A 312 -14.09 -7.29 -7.18
CA VAL A 312 -13.70 -7.92 -8.45
C VAL A 312 -12.43 -7.28 -9.00
N ASN A 313 -12.39 -5.95 -9.05
CA ASN A 313 -11.24 -5.22 -9.58
C ASN A 313 -9.98 -5.45 -8.71
N ASP A 314 -10.14 -5.49 -7.39
CA ASP A 314 -9.06 -5.78 -6.44
C ASP A 314 -8.49 -7.19 -6.65
N ILE A 315 -9.36 -8.21 -6.76
CA ILE A 315 -8.95 -9.60 -7.03
C ILE A 315 -8.22 -9.71 -8.37
N ILE A 316 -8.78 -9.15 -9.43
CA ILE A 316 -8.18 -9.20 -10.78
C ILE A 316 -6.79 -8.57 -10.77
N LYS A 317 -6.63 -7.45 -10.06
CA LYS A 317 -5.38 -6.71 -10.01
C LYS A 317 -4.31 -7.41 -9.16
N GLU A 318 -4.65 -7.82 -7.94
CA GLU A 318 -3.71 -8.47 -7.03
C GLU A 318 -3.34 -9.90 -7.48
N GLU A 319 -4.26 -10.65 -8.09
CA GLU A 319 -4.09 -12.07 -8.42
C GLU A 319 -3.91 -12.35 -9.92
N LYS A 320 -3.62 -11.34 -10.75
CA LYS A 320 -3.49 -11.48 -12.21
C LYS A 320 -2.53 -12.59 -12.64
N ASP A 321 -1.41 -12.71 -11.95
CA ASP A 321 -0.40 -13.74 -12.20
C ASP A 321 -0.91 -15.16 -11.89
N THR A 322 -1.65 -15.29 -10.78
CA THR A 322 -2.29 -16.54 -10.39
C THR A 322 -3.41 -16.93 -11.36
N MET A 323 -4.23 -15.97 -11.78
CA MET A 323 -5.27 -16.16 -12.79
C MET A 323 -4.68 -16.69 -14.10
N ASN A 324 -3.60 -16.09 -14.58
CA ASN A 324 -2.91 -16.52 -15.80
C ASN A 324 -2.37 -17.95 -15.67
N ALA A 325 -1.80 -18.31 -14.51
CA ALA A 325 -1.29 -19.65 -14.26
C ALA A 325 -2.39 -20.73 -14.22
N SER A 326 -3.60 -20.36 -13.79
CA SER A 326 -4.77 -21.25 -13.72
C SER A 326 -5.71 -21.14 -14.94
N ASN A 327 -5.34 -20.39 -15.98
CA ASN A 327 -6.17 -20.14 -17.17
C ASN A 327 -7.58 -19.59 -16.83
N ILE A 328 -7.66 -18.73 -15.82
CA ILE A 328 -8.88 -18.05 -15.38
C ILE A 328 -8.88 -16.64 -15.97
N ASP A 329 -9.94 -16.27 -16.69
CA ASP A 329 -10.06 -14.94 -17.27
C ASP A 329 -10.84 -13.96 -16.36
N GLU A 330 -10.74 -12.65 -16.65
CA GLU A 330 -11.41 -11.61 -15.87
C GLU A 330 -12.95 -11.75 -15.84
N LYS A 331 -13.54 -12.35 -16.90
CA LYS A 331 -14.99 -12.56 -16.98
C LYS A 331 -15.41 -13.70 -16.06
N ASP A 332 -14.59 -14.74 -15.91
CA ASP A 332 -14.80 -15.82 -14.96
C ASP A 332 -14.87 -15.27 -13.52
N VAL A 333 -13.90 -14.42 -13.14
CA VAL A 333 -13.87 -13.77 -11.82
C VAL A 333 -15.08 -12.85 -11.62
N SER A 334 -15.38 -12.00 -12.61
CA SER A 334 -16.51 -11.07 -12.56
C SER A 334 -17.87 -11.77 -12.40
N ARG A 335 -18.01 -13.00 -12.90
CA ARG A 335 -19.23 -13.82 -12.75
C ARG A 335 -19.27 -14.57 -11.43
N ALA A 336 -18.14 -15.04 -10.93
CA ALA A 336 -18.10 -15.94 -9.77
C ALA A 336 -18.03 -15.21 -8.42
N VAL A 337 -17.28 -14.11 -8.31
CA VAL A 337 -17.15 -13.32 -7.07
C VAL A 337 -18.49 -12.86 -6.50
N PRO A 338 -19.45 -12.32 -7.29
CA PRO A 338 -20.75 -11.87 -6.76
C PRO A 338 -21.51 -12.95 -5.99
N ASN A 339 -21.40 -14.22 -6.41
CA ASN A 339 -22.14 -15.33 -5.81
C ASN A 339 -21.68 -15.62 -4.37
N LYS A 340 -20.39 -15.37 -4.07
CA LYS A 340 -19.83 -15.49 -2.71
C LYS A 340 -19.97 -14.20 -1.91
N ALA A 341 -19.69 -13.07 -2.54
CA ALA A 341 -19.58 -11.79 -1.86
C ALA A 341 -20.94 -11.18 -1.46
N LYS A 342 -21.99 -11.38 -2.28
CA LYS A 342 -23.31 -10.81 -2.01
C LYS A 342 -23.98 -11.40 -0.75
N PRO A 343 -24.03 -12.74 -0.55
CA PRO A 343 -24.55 -13.30 0.70
C PRO A 343 -23.79 -12.84 1.94
N TRP A 344 -22.45 -12.72 1.85
CA TRP A 344 -21.65 -12.21 2.96
C TRP A 344 -21.98 -10.75 3.27
N PHE A 345 -22.08 -9.88 2.26
CA PHE A 345 -22.44 -8.47 2.45
C PHE A 345 -23.81 -8.29 3.11
N GLN A 346 -24.79 -9.15 2.78
CA GLN A 346 -26.12 -9.13 3.39
C GLN A 346 -26.08 -9.37 4.92
N GLN A 347 -25.10 -10.12 5.41
CA GLN A 347 -24.89 -10.36 6.84
C GLN A 347 -24.24 -9.16 7.56
N GLN A 348 -23.69 -8.20 6.80
CA GLN A 348 -23.02 -7.01 7.34
C GLN A 348 -23.89 -5.74 7.29
N LEU A 349 -25.13 -5.84 6.80
CA LEU A 349 -26.08 -4.73 6.77
C LEU A 349 -26.33 -4.23 8.19
N ILE A 350 -26.32 -2.91 8.36
CA ILE A 350 -26.56 -2.22 9.63
C ILE A 350 -28.04 -1.92 9.78
#